data_AF-A0A6A1VTY1-F1
#
_entry.id   AF-A0A6A1VTY1-F1
#
_cell.length_a   1.000
_cell.length_b   1.000
_cell.length_c   1.000
_cell.angle_alpha   90.00
_cell.angle_beta   90.00
_cell.angle_gamma   90.00
#
_symmetry.space_group_name_H-M   'P 1'
#
loop_
_entity.id
_entity.type
_entity.pdbx_description
1 polymer ?
#
loop_
_entity_poly.entity_id
_entity_poly.type
_entity_poly.pdbx_seq_one_letter_code
_entity_poly.pdbx_strand_id
1 'polypeptide(L)' 'MCPGISFSLALVELVLAQLLYHFDWKLPNGMRAEELDMAENPGSSTSRRRTDLYLVATPRIPFLAPGVIV' A
#
# COMPACT_ATOMS: atom_id res chain seq x y z
N MET A 1 8.14 -5.07 -25.83
CA MET A 1 8.46 -4.03 -24.82
C MET A 1 7.20 -3.22 -24.56
N CYS A 2 6.78 -3.05 -23.30
CA CYS A 2 5.56 -2.30 -22.99
C CYS A 2 5.83 -0.79 -23.16
N PRO A 3 5.05 -0.05 -23.98
CA PRO A 3 5.27 1.38 -24.19
C PRO A 3 5.02 2.22 -22.92
N GLY A 4 4.30 1.68 -21.95
CA GLY A 4 4.00 2.35 -20.69
C GLY A 4 5.08 2.24 -19.59
N ILE A 5 6.18 1.50 -19.80
CA ILE A 5 7.12 1.16 -18.72
C ILE A 5 7.69 2.40 -18.01
N SER A 6 8.21 3.38 -18.74
CA SER A 6 8.87 4.53 -18.13
C SER A 6 7.90 5.43 -17.36
N PHE A 7 6.71 5.63 -17.92
CA PHE A 7 5.65 6.41 -17.26
C PHE A 7 5.13 5.69 -16.00
N SER A 8 4.89 4.38 -16.10
CA SER A 8 4.40 3.58 -14.98
C SER A 8 5.40 3.56 -13.82
N LEU A 9 6.70 3.52 -14.11
CA LEU A 9 7.73 3.54 -13.07
C LEU A 9 7.70 4.85 -12.28
N ALA A 10 7.67 5.99 -12.98
CA ALA A 10 7.58 7.31 -12.34
C ALA A 10 6.30 7.47 -11.51
N LEU A 11 5.17 6.93 -11.98
CA LEU A 11 3.92 6.93 -11.22
C LEU A 11 4.01 6.08 -9.96
N VAL A 12 4.57 4.86 -10.06
CA VAL A 12 4.72 3.97 -8.91
C VAL A 12 5.60 4.62 -7.84
N GLU A 13 6.71 5.25 -8.24
CA GLU A 13 7.58 5.99 -7.32
C GLU A 13 6.85 7.14 -6.62
N LEU A 14 6.12 7.96 -7.38
CA LEU A 14 5.38 9.09 -6.83
C LEU A 14 4.28 8.65 -5.85
N VAL A 15 3.48 7.65 -6.24
CA VAL A 15 2.39 7.14 -5.40
C VAL A 15 2.95 6.49 -4.13
N LEU A 16 3.98 5.66 -4.24
CA LEU A 16 4.63 5.06 -3.08
C LEU A 16 5.22 6.12 -2.15
N ALA A 17 5.88 7.15 -2.69
CA ALA A 17 6.41 8.25 -1.88
C ALA A 17 5.30 8.96 -1.09
N GLN A 18 4.16 9.27 -1.72
CA GLN A 18 3.03 9.88 -1.03
C GLN A 18 2.45 8.96 0.07
N LEU A 19 2.23 7.68 -0.25
CA LEU A 19 1.68 6.71 0.69
C LEU A 19 2.60 6.50 1.91
N LEU A 20 3.91 6.37 1.68
CA LEU A 20 4.90 6.16 2.75
C LEU A 20 5.22 7.42 3.55
N TYR A 21 5.04 8.61 2.96
CA TYR A 21 5.25 9.88 3.64
C TYR A 21 4.09 10.21 4.58
N HIS A 22 2.85 10.01 4.15
CA HIS A 22 1.66 10.44 4.89
C HIS A 22 1.15 9.42 5.91
N PHE A 23 1.39 8.12 5.70
CA PHE A 23 0.81 7.08 6.54
C PHE A 23 1.86 6.18 7.18
N ASP A 24 1.58 5.79 8.41
CA ASP A 24 2.13 4.59 9.03
C ASP A 24 1.29 3.39 8.65
N TRP A 25 1.97 2.33 8.24
CA TRP A 25 1.36 1.11 7.73
C TRP A 25 1.58 -0.03 8.71
N LYS A 26 0.49 -0.72 9.07
CA LYS A 26 0.54 -1.90 9.96
C LYS A 26 -0.33 -3.01 9.41
N LEU A 27 0.08 -4.25 9.62
CA LEU A 27 -0.75 -5.41 9.34
C LEU A 27 -1.88 -5.52 10.37
N PRO A 28 -3.07 -5.97 9.94
CA PRO A 28 -4.18 -6.16 10.86
C PRO A 28 -3.84 -7.23 11.90
N ASN A 29 -4.46 -7.12 13.08
CA ASN A 29 -4.43 -8.14 14.14
C ASN A 29 -3.02 -8.55 14.62
N GLY A 30 -2.01 -7.70 14.43
CA GLY A 30 -0.63 -7.99 14.86
C GLY A 30 0.09 -9.07 14.04
N MET A 31 -0.44 -9.42 12.87
CA MET A 31 0.16 -10.37 11.93
C MET A 31 1.58 -9.93 11.53
N ARG A 32 2.50 -10.88 11.36
CA ARG A 32 3.84 -10.65 10.83
C ARG A 32 3.86 -10.75 9.30
N ALA A 33 4.87 -10.16 8.69
CA ALA A 33 4.99 -10.14 7.23
C ALA A 33 5.09 -11.56 6.62
N GLU A 34 5.70 -12.51 7.33
CA GLU A 34 5.89 -13.89 6.84
C GLU A 34 4.59 -14.70 6.83
N GLU A 35 3.54 -14.22 7.51
CA GLU A 35 2.23 -14.87 7.56
C GLU A 35 1.35 -14.47 6.37
N LEU A 36 1.78 -13.51 5.54
CA LEU A 36 1.05 -13.09 4.35
C LEU A 36 1.18 -14.13 3.23
N ASP A 37 0.04 -14.61 2.73
CA ASP A 37 0.01 -15.43 1.53
C ASP A 37 0.30 -14.57 0.29
N MET A 38 1.53 -14.68 -0.20
CA MET A 38 1.98 -13.99 -1.40
C MET A 38 1.79 -14.83 -2.68
N ALA A 39 1.17 -16.00 -2.61
CA ALA A 39 0.89 -16.82 -3.78
C ALA A 39 -0.02 -16.09 -4.78
N GLU A 40 0.21 -16.31 -6.06
CA GLU A 40 -0.61 -15.75 -7.14
C GLU A 40 -1.76 -16.71 -7.49
N ASN A 41 -2.85 -16.15 -8.02
CA ASN A 41 -3.98 -16.95 -8.48
C ASN A 41 -3.56 -17.77 -9.71
N PRO A 42 -3.61 -19.12 -9.65
CA PRO A 42 -3.13 -19.97 -10.73
C PRO A 42 -3.94 -19.74 -12.02
N GLY A 43 -3.25 -19.68 -13.16
CA GLY A 43 -3.87 -19.52 -14.48
C GLY A 43 -4.32 -18.09 -14.81
N SER A 44 -4.07 -17.10 -13.94
CA SER A 44 -4.30 -15.70 -14.28
C SER A 44 -3.17 -15.16 -15.17
N SER A 45 -3.51 -14.48 -16.26
CA SER A 45 -2.56 -13.73 -17.09
C SER A 45 -2.01 -12.48 -16.39
N THR A 46 -2.58 -12.14 -15.23
CA THR A 46 -2.17 -11.03 -14.36
C THR A 46 -1.68 -11.57 -13.03
N SER A 47 -0.61 -10.99 -12.47
CA SER A 47 -0.10 -11.32 -11.13
C SER A 47 -1.04 -10.85 -10.01
N ARG A 48 -2.27 -11.38 -9.98
CA ARG A 48 -3.19 -11.19 -8.87
C ARG A 48 -2.85 -12.16 -7.76
N ARG A 49 -2.87 -11.66 -6.52
CA ARG A 49 -2.74 -12.48 -5.32
C ARG A 49 -3.90 -13.48 -5.22
N ARG A 50 -3.61 -14.65 -4.68
CA ARG A 50 -4.59 -15.72 -4.46
C ARG A 50 -5.61 -15.33 -3.39
N THR A 51 -5.17 -14.58 -2.39
CA THR A 51 -5.99 -14.05 -1.30
C THR A 51 -5.85 -12.53 -1.23
N ASP A 52 -6.90 -11.85 -0.73
CA ASP A 52 -6.85 -10.43 -0.50
C ASP A 52 -5.81 -10.07 0.58
N LEU A 53 -5.05 -9.01 0.32
CA LEU A 53 -4.08 -8.46 1.26
C LEU A 53 -4.66 -7.21 1.92
N TYR A 54 -4.61 -7.17 3.25
CA TYR A 54 -5.14 -6.07 4.04
C TYR A 54 -4.02 -5.31 4.75
N LEU A 55 -4.20 -4.00 4.88
CA LEU A 55 -3.25 -3.11 5.53
C LEU A 55 -4.00 -1.95 6.21
N VAL A 56 -3.55 -1.56 7.39
CA VAL A 56 -4.10 -0.44 8.15
C VAL A 56 -3.23 0.79 7.94
N ALA A 57 -3.81 1.84 7.37
CA ALA A 57 -3.16 3.13 7.15
C ALA A 57 -3.51 4.10 8.29
N THR A 58 -2.51 4.58 9.03
CA THR A 58 -2.67 5.59 10.08
C THR A 58 -2.00 6.89 9.65
N PRO A 59 -2.70 8.03 9.54
CA PRO A 59 -2.07 9.30 9.18
C PRO A 59 -0.98 9.68 10.20
N ARG A 60 0.24 9.99 9.73
CA ARG A 60 1.35 10.43 10.60
C ARG A 60 1.13 11.81 11.18
N ILE A 61 0.52 12.69 10.40
CA ILE A 61 0.09 14.00 10.87
C ILE A 61 -1.39 13.82 11.19
N PRO A 62 -1.78 13.85 12.48
CA PRO A 62 -3.19 13.89 12.81
C PRO A 62 -3.76 15.12 12.13
N PHE A 63 -4.86 14.96 11.39
CA PHE A 63 -5.68 16.10 11.04
C PHE A 63 -6.02 16.80 12.36
N LEU A 64 -5.47 17.99 12.57
CA LEU A 64 -5.91 18.88 13.63
C LEU A 64 -7.38 19.10 13.38
N ALA A 65 -8.23 18.39 14.13
CA ALA A 65 -9.65 18.64 14.09
C ALA A 65 -9.85 20.14 14.37
N PRO A 66 -10.67 20.85 13.58
CA PRO A 66 -10.97 22.25 13.84
C PRO A 66 -11.63 22.36 15.22
N GLY A 67 -10.82 22.63 16.25
CA GLY A 67 -11.25 22.59 17.65
C GLY A 67 -10.14 22.42 18.69
N VAL A 68 -8.92 22.01 18.31
CA VAL A 68 -7.78 22.01 19.25
C VAL A 68 -7.07 23.37 19.17
N ILE A 69 -7.57 24.32 19.95
CA ILE A 69 -6.92 25.62 20.20
C ILE A 69 -5.88 25.41 21.31
N VAL A 70 -4.68 25.97 21.10
CA VAL A 70 -3.63 26.13 22.12
C VAL A 70 -4.09 26.91 23.35
#